data_AF-A0A1V2KG82-F1
#
_entry.id   AF-A0A1V2KG82-F1
#
_cell.length_a   1.000
_cell.length_b   1.000
_cell.length_c   1.000
_cell.angle_alpha   90.00
_cell.angle_beta   90.00
_cell.angle_gamma   90.00
#
_symmetry.space_group_name_H-M   'P 1'
#
loop_
_entity.id
_entity.type
_entity.pdbx_description
1 polymer ?
#
loop_
_entity_poly.entity_id
_entity_poly.type
_entity_poly.pdbx_seq_one_letter_code
_entity_poly.pdbx_strand_id
1 'polypeptide(L)'
;MKSGKEIGGLAKLVLHAYVNEVCLDRSMKAKFLALDPMADALPQYKIMPLLSLCKRYGKPMLWLLSVLKFVILPVLVVAALVNLVMAFASVLPFWRRQVKDLPPLVCLPNTAHLKLFHYLFDDFDTRVKFECRRPWAMLRYLDARDYLRALLTVWRVIWYILLYQRHHGVRRQDLIFHAVDVLPFVCYSLFLIKLSEAGRQVVTDCNLQRWDYVATHLMADCSIIQHAYIHPDLDFSHTFGPVDCLFVFDQEFETVFSRYYQFKRTDIIRPKLTLADMGSDKQVLFLASSAPFLNTEIDFLERVKQKFDFFIVVKLHPRHVYDESVTRLVSLADCVAEPAVFPDCHLQVSYDSFLGYEYKALGKKVLFLKDECSVRRFMERP
;
A
#
# COMPACT_ATOMS: atom_id res chain seq x y z
N MET A 1 -10.24 -14.20 23.46
CA MET A 1 -10.38 -12.82 22.95
C MET A 1 -11.75 -12.30 23.37
N LYS A 2 -11.81 -11.21 24.15
CA LYS A 2 -13.08 -10.71 24.72
C LYS A 2 -14.05 -10.31 23.60
N SER A 3 -15.18 -11.00 23.55
CA SER A 3 -16.33 -10.71 22.69
C SER A 3 -16.79 -9.27 22.88
N GLY A 4 -16.98 -8.55 21.77
CA GLY A 4 -17.61 -7.23 21.77
C GLY A 4 -16.72 -6.09 22.28
N LYS A 5 -15.77 -5.62 21.47
CA LYS A 5 -15.18 -4.28 21.70
C LYS A 5 -16.33 -3.27 21.77
N GLU A 6 -16.54 -2.64 22.92
CA GLU A 6 -17.56 -1.62 23.10
C GLU A 6 -17.50 -0.57 21.98
N ILE A 7 -18.64 0.03 21.63
CA ILE A 7 -18.73 1.05 20.55
C ILE A 7 -17.65 2.14 20.72
N GLY A 8 -17.35 2.53 21.97
CA GLY A 8 -16.30 3.49 22.28
C GLY A 8 -14.90 3.02 21.91
N GLY A 9 -14.61 1.72 22.10
CA GLY A 9 -13.33 1.12 21.71
C GLY A 9 -13.13 1.10 20.20
N LEU A 10 -14.17 0.77 19.42
CA LEU A 10 -14.08 0.77 17.96
C LEU A 10 -13.88 2.17 17.39
N ALA A 11 -14.63 3.17 17.87
CA ALA A 11 -14.48 4.55 17.41
C ALA A 11 -13.07 5.10 17.69
N LYS A 12 -12.50 4.82 18.86
CA LYS A 12 -11.11 5.19 19.19
C LYS A 12 -10.11 4.50 18.27
N LEU A 13 -10.30 3.20 18.00
CA LEU A 13 -9.42 2.46 17.09
C LEU A 13 -9.43 3.06 15.68
N VAL A 14 -10.61 3.40 15.15
CA VAL A 14 -10.77 4.05 13.84
C VAL A 14 -10.07 5.42 13.82
N LEU A 15 -10.23 6.22 14.88
CA LEU A 15 -9.52 7.50 15.01
C LEU A 15 -8.00 7.31 15.01
N HIS A 16 -7.47 6.36 15.78
CA HIS A 16 -6.04 6.09 15.83
C HIS A 16 -5.49 5.67 14.46
N ALA A 17 -6.27 4.89 13.70
CA ALA A 17 -5.93 4.51 12.33
C ALA A 17 -5.79 5.74 11.42
N TYR A 18 -6.69 6.73 11.55
CA TYR A 18 -6.58 7.99 10.82
C TYR A 18 -5.40 8.84 11.26
N VAL A 19 -5.09 8.90 12.56
CA VAL A 19 -3.90 9.59 13.07
C VAL A 19 -2.63 8.99 12.45
N ASN A 20 -2.53 7.66 12.39
CA ASN A 20 -1.40 6.98 11.76
C ASN A 20 -1.29 7.25 10.25
N GLU A 21 -2.41 7.28 9.52
CA GLU A 21 -2.41 7.64 8.10
C GLU A 21 -1.94 9.10 7.89
N VAL A 22 -2.30 10.02 8.78
CA VAL A 22 -1.77 11.40 8.76
C VAL A 22 -0.26 11.41 9.04
N CYS A 23 0.23 10.61 9.99
CA CYS A 23 1.67 10.46 10.22
C CYS A 23 2.40 9.96 8.97
N LEU A 24 1.84 8.98 8.27
CA LEU A 24 2.38 8.47 7.02
C LEU A 24 2.45 9.58 5.95
N ASP A 25 1.34 10.28 5.69
CA ASP A 25 1.29 11.38 4.72
C ASP A 25 2.27 12.51 5.09
N ARG A 26 2.44 12.80 6.39
CA ARG A 26 3.41 13.79 6.89
C ARG A 26 4.85 13.36 6.61
N SER A 27 5.20 12.12 6.88
CA SER A 27 6.55 11.61 6.62
C SER A 27 6.86 11.57 5.12
N MET A 28 5.88 11.21 4.29
CA MET A 28 6.02 11.28 2.84
C MET A 28 6.22 12.73 2.37
N LYS A 29 5.46 13.68 2.89
CA LYS A 29 5.66 15.10 2.61
C LYS A 29 7.07 15.55 2.99
N ALA A 30 7.53 15.25 4.19
CA ALA A 30 8.84 15.66 4.68
C ALA A 30 9.99 15.11 3.83
N LYS A 31 9.81 13.98 3.14
CA LYS A 31 10.82 13.40 2.26
C LYS A 31 10.77 13.95 0.84
N PHE A 32 9.59 13.96 0.25
CA PHE A 32 9.46 14.24 -1.18
C PHE A 32 9.22 15.72 -1.47
N LEU A 33 8.74 16.49 -0.49
CA LEU A 33 8.23 17.85 -0.68
C LEU A 33 8.81 18.85 0.33
N ALA A 34 9.91 18.53 1.02
CA ALA A 34 10.53 19.42 2.02
C ALA A 34 10.86 20.82 1.48
N LEU A 35 11.22 20.90 0.20
CA LEU A 35 11.64 22.14 -0.46
C LEU A 35 10.48 22.88 -1.14
N ASP A 36 9.25 22.34 -1.11
CA ASP A 36 8.10 22.97 -1.77
C ASP A 36 7.28 23.80 -0.75
N PRO A 37 7.36 25.14 -0.80
CA PRO A 37 6.68 25.99 0.18
C PRO A 37 5.15 25.90 0.10
N MET A 38 4.58 25.46 -1.03
CA MET A 38 3.14 25.27 -1.14
C MET A 38 2.67 24.05 -0.35
N ALA A 39 3.53 23.06 -0.13
CA ALA A 39 3.16 21.82 0.57
C ALA A 39 2.75 22.09 2.04
N ASP A 40 3.24 23.17 2.65
CA ASP A 40 2.90 23.59 4.03
C ASP A 40 1.48 24.12 4.20
N ALA A 41 0.93 24.74 3.16
CA ALA A 41 -0.43 25.23 3.16
C ALA A 41 -1.47 24.10 3.03
N LEU A 42 -1.07 22.92 2.55
CA LEU A 42 -1.99 21.82 2.25
C LEU A 42 -2.33 20.97 3.49
N PRO A 43 -3.53 20.37 3.52
CA PRO A 43 -3.80 19.30 4.48
C PRO A 43 -2.87 18.11 4.21
N GLN A 44 -2.53 17.38 5.27
CA GLN A 44 -1.75 16.13 5.20
C GLN A 44 -2.66 14.99 4.72
N TYR A 45 -3.18 15.10 3.50
CA TYR A 45 -4.10 14.16 2.88
C TYR A 45 -3.72 13.99 1.41
N LYS A 46 -3.20 12.82 1.02
CA LYS A 46 -2.86 12.51 -0.38
C LYS A 46 -2.13 13.68 -1.05
N ILE A 47 -1.05 14.10 -0.39
CA ILE A 47 -0.43 15.40 -0.64
C ILE A 47 0.13 15.54 -2.06
N MET A 48 0.62 14.46 -2.66
CA MET A 48 1.17 14.47 -4.02
C MET A 48 0.10 14.87 -5.06
N PRO A 49 -1.06 14.19 -5.14
CA PRO A 49 -2.20 14.67 -5.95
C PRO A 49 -2.66 16.10 -5.61
N LEU A 50 -2.79 16.44 -4.32
CA LEU A 50 -3.25 17.76 -3.93
C LEU A 50 -2.30 18.87 -4.38
N LEU A 51 -1.00 18.67 -4.24
CA LEU A 51 0.00 19.63 -4.67
C LEU A 51 -0.05 19.84 -6.19
N SER A 52 -0.18 18.78 -6.96
CA SER A 52 -0.36 18.88 -8.42
C SER A 52 -1.59 19.71 -8.79
N LEU A 53 -2.73 19.46 -8.14
CA LEU A 53 -3.95 20.24 -8.35
C LEU A 53 -3.78 21.71 -7.91
N CYS A 54 -3.12 21.97 -6.78
CA CYS A 54 -2.87 23.31 -6.30
C CYS A 54 -1.91 24.09 -7.21
N LYS A 55 -0.88 23.46 -7.78
CA LYS A 55 -0.01 24.09 -8.79
C LYS A 55 -0.79 24.43 -10.06
N ARG A 56 -1.74 23.58 -10.46
CA ARG A 56 -2.57 23.79 -11.65
C ARG A 56 -3.63 24.89 -11.48
N TYR A 57 -4.31 24.92 -10.34
CA TYR A 57 -5.50 25.77 -10.13
C TYR A 57 -5.28 26.92 -9.15
N GLY A 58 -4.14 26.98 -8.45
CA GLY A 58 -3.77 28.08 -7.56
C GLY A 58 -4.71 28.30 -6.38
N LYS A 59 -4.98 29.58 -6.07
CA LYS A 59 -5.82 30.01 -4.93
C LYS A 59 -7.25 29.43 -4.93
N PRO A 60 -7.96 29.30 -6.06
CA PRO A 60 -9.26 28.62 -6.11
C PRO A 60 -9.26 27.22 -5.45
N MET A 61 -8.20 26.44 -5.65
CA MET A 61 -8.10 25.11 -5.03
C MET A 61 -7.98 25.18 -3.50
N LEU A 62 -7.22 26.15 -2.97
CA LEU A 62 -7.11 26.37 -1.52
C LEU A 62 -8.44 26.83 -0.90
N TRP A 63 -9.20 27.65 -1.63
CA TRP A 63 -10.54 28.05 -1.22
C TRP A 63 -11.49 26.85 -1.20
N LEU A 64 -11.47 26.02 -2.25
CA LEU A 64 -12.25 24.78 -2.30
C LEU A 64 -11.93 23.85 -1.13
N LEU A 65 -10.65 23.60 -0.83
CA LEU A 65 -10.24 22.80 0.33
C LEU A 65 -10.74 23.43 1.65
N SER A 66 -10.70 24.76 1.75
CA SER A 66 -11.21 25.49 2.92
C SER A 66 -12.72 25.37 3.09
N VAL A 67 -13.49 25.27 2.01
CA VAL A 67 -14.94 25.01 2.07
C VAL A 67 -15.20 23.54 2.41
N LEU A 68 -14.51 22.62 1.74
CA LEU A 68 -14.69 21.17 1.92
C LEU A 68 -14.54 20.73 3.38
N LYS A 69 -13.61 21.31 4.14
CA LYS A 69 -13.42 20.97 5.56
C LYS A 69 -14.68 21.20 6.42
N PHE A 70 -15.55 22.13 6.03
CA PHE A 70 -16.82 22.38 6.72
C PHE A 70 -17.96 21.51 6.20
N VAL A 71 -17.88 21.03 4.96
CA VAL A 71 -18.91 20.22 4.30
C VAL A 71 -18.77 18.73 4.59
N ILE A 72 -17.53 18.22 4.70
CA ILE A 72 -17.26 16.79 4.84
C ILE A 72 -17.97 16.18 6.05
N LEU A 73 -17.80 16.73 7.26
CA LEU A 73 -18.38 16.13 8.47
C LEU A 73 -19.92 16.10 8.46
N PRO A 74 -20.64 17.19 8.11
CA PRO A 74 -22.09 17.15 7.95
C PRO A 74 -22.56 16.10 6.93
N VAL A 75 -21.89 16.01 5.77
CA VAL A 75 -22.22 15.00 4.76
C VAL A 75 -22.05 13.59 5.31
N LEU A 76 -21.00 13.34 6.09
CA LEU A 76 -20.78 12.03 6.71
C LEU A 76 -21.83 11.68 7.79
N VAL A 77 -22.33 12.67 8.54
CA VAL A 77 -23.47 12.47 9.46
C VAL A 77 -24.71 12.02 8.70
N VAL A 78 -25.03 12.69 7.59
CA VAL A 78 -26.17 12.34 6.73
C VAL A 78 -25.96 10.97 6.08
N ALA A 79 -24.77 10.69 5.54
CA ALA A 79 -24.45 9.40 4.94
C ALA A 79 -24.59 8.25 5.96
N ALA A 80 -24.16 8.46 7.20
CA ALA A 80 -24.34 7.48 8.28
C ALA A 80 -25.82 7.25 8.60
N LEU A 81 -26.67 8.28 8.56
CA LEU A 81 -28.13 8.11 8.71
C LEU A 81 -28.73 7.32 7.54
N VAL A 82 -28.33 7.64 6.31
CA VAL A 82 -28.79 6.91 5.10
C VAL A 82 -28.39 5.43 5.16
N ASN A 83 -27.27 5.09 5.80
CA ASN A 83 -26.86 3.70 6.03
C ASN A 83 -27.90 2.88 6.82
N LEU A 84 -28.83 3.50 7.56
CA LEU A 84 -29.93 2.77 8.19
C LEU A 84 -30.89 2.14 7.17
N VAL A 85 -30.97 2.65 5.94
CA VAL A 85 -31.69 1.99 4.84
C VAL A 85 -31.10 0.59 4.58
N MET A 86 -29.77 0.45 4.70
CA MET A 86 -29.11 -0.85 4.57
C MET A 86 -29.45 -1.79 5.74
N ALA A 87 -29.75 -1.25 6.92
CA ALA A 87 -30.24 -2.07 8.04
C ALA A 87 -31.56 -2.75 7.69
N PHE A 88 -32.50 -2.05 7.04
CA PHE A 88 -33.75 -2.65 6.56
C PHE A 88 -33.49 -3.69 5.47
N ALA A 89 -32.65 -3.37 4.48
CA ALA A 89 -32.27 -4.32 3.43
C ALA A 89 -31.62 -5.59 4.01
N SER A 90 -30.85 -5.49 5.09
CA SER A 90 -30.17 -6.63 5.73
C SER A 90 -31.10 -7.64 6.41
N VAL A 91 -32.35 -7.26 6.68
CA VAL A 91 -33.38 -8.15 7.21
C VAL A 91 -33.92 -9.07 6.10
N LEU A 92 -33.81 -8.66 4.84
CA LEU A 92 -34.31 -9.44 3.71
C LEU A 92 -33.45 -10.70 3.49
N PRO A 93 -34.04 -11.92 3.49
CA PRO A 93 -33.27 -13.17 3.46
C PRO A 93 -32.34 -13.32 2.25
N PHE A 94 -32.76 -12.82 1.08
CA PHE A 94 -31.97 -12.92 -0.16
C PHE A 94 -30.75 -11.97 -0.18
N TRP A 95 -30.75 -10.94 0.67
CA TRP A 95 -29.64 -9.99 0.75
C TRP A 95 -28.49 -10.55 1.58
N ARG A 96 -28.82 -11.23 2.69
CA ARG A 96 -27.87 -11.64 3.73
C ARG A 96 -27.01 -12.83 3.32
N ARG A 97 -25.72 -12.78 3.67
CA ARG A 97 -24.77 -13.90 3.60
C ARG A 97 -24.16 -14.13 4.98
N GLN A 98 -23.71 -15.35 5.26
CA GLN A 98 -23.02 -15.64 6.52
C GLN A 98 -21.51 -15.65 6.32
N VAL A 99 -20.79 -15.12 7.29
CA VAL A 99 -19.32 -15.15 7.30
C VAL A 99 -18.79 -16.58 7.42
N LYS A 100 -19.60 -17.49 7.99
CA LYS A 100 -19.32 -18.92 8.04
C LYS A 100 -19.30 -19.58 6.66
N ASP A 101 -19.87 -18.95 5.63
CA ASP A 101 -19.85 -19.48 4.26
C ASP A 101 -18.57 -19.08 3.51
N LEU A 102 -17.71 -18.25 4.12
CA LEU A 102 -16.44 -17.84 3.56
C LEU A 102 -15.34 -18.89 3.79
N PRO A 103 -14.33 -18.93 2.89
CA PRO A 103 -13.17 -19.79 3.10
C PRO A 103 -12.47 -19.48 4.43
N PRO A 104 -11.74 -20.45 5.01
CA PRO A 104 -10.99 -20.23 6.26
C PRO A 104 -10.04 -19.04 6.22
N LEU A 105 -9.39 -18.80 5.07
CA LEU A 105 -8.54 -17.65 4.81
C LEU A 105 -9.24 -16.68 3.86
N VAL A 106 -9.46 -15.45 4.31
CA VAL A 106 -10.08 -14.37 3.54
C VAL A 106 -9.03 -13.37 3.09
N CYS A 107 -8.94 -13.14 1.78
CA CYS A 107 -8.03 -12.17 1.20
C CYS A 107 -8.70 -10.80 1.09
N LEU A 108 -8.00 -9.76 1.54
CA LEU A 108 -8.46 -8.37 1.55
C LEU A 108 -7.43 -7.48 0.83
N PRO A 109 -7.37 -7.52 -0.51
CA PRO A 109 -6.54 -6.59 -1.28
C PRO A 109 -7.01 -5.13 -1.12
N ASN A 110 -6.04 -4.23 -0.96
CA ASN A 110 -6.21 -2.79 -0.88
C ASN A 110 -6.35 -2.12 -2.24
N THR A 111 -5.67 -2.69 -3.23
CA THR A 111 -5.47 -2.11 -4.55
C THR A 111 -5.81 -3.13 -5.64
N ALA A 112 -5.83 -2.68 -6.90
CA ALA A 112 -5.90 -3.58 -8.04
C ALA A 112 -4.61 -4.42 -8.23
N HIS A 113 -3.63 -4.36 -7.32
CA HIS A 113 -2.41 -5.18 -7.36
C HIS A 113 -2.67 -6.62 -6.88
N LEU A 114 -3.69 -7.25 -7.47
CA LEU A 114 -4.05 -8.66 -7.29
C LEU A 114 -2.87 -9.61 -7.53
N LYS A 115 -1.88 -9.17 -8.33
CA LYS A 115 -0.61 -9.85 -8.61
C LYS A 115 0.07 -10.42 -7.36
N LEU A 116 0.10 -9.68 -6.25
CA LEU A 116 0.77 -10.15 -5.02
C LEU A 116 0.06 -11.35 -4.39
N PHE A 117 -1.27 -11.37 -4.45
CA PHE A 117 -2.04 -12.50 -3.96
C PHE A 117 -1.93 -13.71 -4.90
N HIS A 118 -1.84 -13.51 -6.22
CA HIS A 118 -1.56 -14.59 -7.15
C HIS A 118 -0.21 -15.27 -6.89
N TYR A 119 0.78 -14.55 -6.36
CA TYR A 119 2.04 -15.16 -5.95
C TYR A 119 1.86 -16.13 -4.79
N LEU A 120 0.96 -15.84 -3.86
CA LEU A 120 0.72 -16.68 -2.69
C LEU A 120 -0.32 -17.78 -2.92
N PHE A 121 -1.33 -17.54 -3.77
CA PHE A 121 -2.47 -18.43 -3.94
C PHE A 121 -2.72 -18.72 -5.43
N ASP A 122 -2.53 -19.97 -5.86
CA ASP A 122 -2.82 -20.41 -7.24
C ASP A 122 -4.30 -20.28 -7.59
N ASP A 123 -5.18 -20.45 -6.61
CA ASP A 123 -6.64 -20.38 -6.76
C ASP A 123 -7.20 -18.99 -6.42
N PHE A 124 -6.36 -17.94 -6.41
CA PHE A 124 -6.76 -16.60 -5.98
C PHE A 124 -7.99 -16.06 -6.73
N ASP A 125 -8.11 -16.29 -8.04
CA ASP A 125 -9.25 -15.85 -8.85
C ASP A 125 -10.60 -16.35 -8.31
N THR A 126 -10.61 -17.55 -7.72
CA THR A 126 -11.81 -18.11 -7.10
C THR A 126 -12.07 -17.57 -5.68
N ARG A 127 -11.05 -16.95 -5.08
CA ARG A 127 -11.06 -16.36 -3.73
C ARG A 127 -11.34 -14.87 -3.71
N VAL A 128 -11.16 -14.15 -4.83
CA VAL A 128 -11.38 -12.69 -4.90
C VAL A 128 -12.86 -12.37 -4.73
N LYS A 129 -13.25 -12.09 -3.48
CA LYS A 129 -14.62 -11.68 -3.14
C LYS A 129 -14.68 -10.31 -2.47
N PHE A 130 -13.54 -9.75 -2.08
CA PHE A 130 -13.48 -8.57 -1.21
C PHE A 130 -12.30 -7.68 -1.58
N GLU A 131 -12.49 -6.35 -1.49
CA GLU A 131 -11.42 -5.36 -1.55
C GLU A 131 -11.57 -4.42 -0.33
N CYS A 132 -10.48 -4.07 0.36
CA CYS A 132 -10.52 -3.20 1.56
C CYS A 132 -11.25 -1.88 1.28
N ARG A 133 -10.97 -1.27 0.12
CA ARG A 133 -11.50 0.05 -0.27
C ARG A 133 -12.92 0.01 -0.88
N ARG A 134 -13.46 -1.19 -1.14
CA ARG A 134 -14.80 -1.36 -1.72
C ARG A 134 -15.65 -2.28 -0.84
N PRO A 135 -16.16 -1.77 0.31
CA PRO A 135 -16.87 -2.60 1.27
C PRO A 135 -18.25 -3.03 0.79
N TRP A 136 -18.71 -2.65 -0.42
CA TRP A 136 -19.99 -3.07 -0.98
C TRP A 136 -20.19 -4.58 -0.92
N ALA A 137 -19.14 -5.36 -1.22
CA ALA A 137 -19.18 -6.81 -1.10
C ALA A 137 -19.30 -7.30 0.35
N MET A 138 -18.77 -6.53 1.32
CA MET A 138 -18.80 -6.82 2.75
C MET A 138 -20.16 -6.49 3.39
N LEU A 139 -20.90 -5.52 2.84
CA LEU A 139 -22.19 -5.08 3.38
C LEU A 139 -23.18 -6.23 3.56
N ARG A 140 -23.19 -7.21 2.63
CA ARG A 140 -24.09 -8.38 2.70
C ARG A 140 -23.85 -9.31 3.90
N TYR A 141 -22.72 -9.16 4.59
CA TYR A 141 -22.35 -9.95 5.76
C TYR A 141 -22.67 -9.24 7.08
N LEU A 142 -23.05 -7.96 7.01
CA LEU A 142 -23.49 -7.16 8.15
C LEU A 142 -24.98 -7.38 8.39
N ASP A 143 -25.39 -7.37 9.65
CA ASP A 143 -26.80 -7.39 10.05
C ASP A 143 -27.27 -6.03 10.57
N ALA A 144 -28.58 -5.89 10.82
CA ALA A 144 -29.17 -4.63 11.23
C ALA A 144 -28.51 -4.01 12.47
N ARG A 145 -27.99 -4.84 13.39
CA ARG A 145 -27.29 -4.36 14.59
C ARG A 145 -25.93 -3.77 14.22
N ASP A 146 -25.23 -4.36 13.26
CA ASP A 146 -23.99 -3.81 12.71
C ASP A 146 -24.21 -2.44 12.06
N TYR A 147 -25.30 -2.26 11.30
CA TYR A 147 -25.60 -0.97 10.67
C TYR A 147 -25.91 0.14 11.70
N LEU A 148 -26.67 -0.18 12.75
CA LEU A 148 -26.89 0.73 13.86
C LEU A 148 -25.57 1.05 14.60
N ARG A 149 -24.74 0.02 14.83
CA ARG A 149 -23.42 0.20 15.44
C ARG A 149 -22.51 1.05 14.56
N ALA A 150 -22.60 0.92 13.24
CA ALA A 150 -21.85 1.73 12.29
C ALA A 150 -22.24 3.20 12.40
N LEU A 151 -23.54 3.52 12.42
CA LEU A 151 -24.05 4.87 12.65
C LEU A 151 -23.45 5.49 13.93
N LEU A 152 -23.59 4.79 15.06
CA LEU A 152 -23.12 5.28 16.35
C LEU A 152 -21.59 5.43 16.40
N THR A 153 -20.86 4.51 15.74
CA THR A 153 -19.40 4.58 15.66
C THR A 153 -18.95 5.77 14.83
N VAL A 154 -19.57 5.99 13.65
CA VAL A 154 -19.26 7.14 12.78
C VAL A 154 -19.50 8.45 13.52
N TRP A 155 -20.65 8.61 14.18
CA TRP A 155 -20.94 9.81 14.96
C TRP A 155 -19.92 10.05 16.08
N ARG A 156 -19.49 8.99 16.78
CA ARG A 156 -18.44 9.10 17.80
C ARG A 156 -17.08 9.47 17.21
N VAL A 157 -16.71 8.92 16.05
CA VAL A 157 -15.47 9.31 15.35
C VAL A 157 -15.53 10.77 14.94
N ILE A 158 -16.63 11.24 14.36
CA ILE A 158 -16.84 12.65 14.01
C ILE A 158 -16.74 13.54 15.25
N TRP A 159 -17.37 13.15 16.35
CA TRP A 159 -17.27 13.85 17.63
C TRP A 159 -15.83 13.93 18.13
N TYR A 160 -15.08 12.82 18.09
CA TYR A 160 -13.67 12.83 18.45
C TYR A 160 -12.82 13.72 17.55
N ILE A 161 -13.09 13.75 16.23
CA ILE A 161 -12.41 14.65 15.30
C ILE A 161 -12.71 16.11 15.66
N LEU A 162 -13.97 16.46 15.95
CA LEU A 162 -14.36 17.83 16.34
C LEU A 162 -13.63 18.30 17.60
N LEU A 163 -13.52 17.42 18.60
CA LEU A 163 -12.82 17.66 19.86
C LEU A 163 -11.30 17.46 19.79
N TYR A 164 -10.76 17.01 18.66
CA TYR A 164 -9.35 16.66 18.55
C TYR A 164 -8.47 17.91 18.71
N GLN A 165 -7.68 17.92 19.78
CA GLN A 165 -6.64 18.91 19.99
C GLN A 165 -5.37 18.48 19.25
N ARG A 166 -4.64 19.45 18.69
CA ARG A 166 -3.42 19.18 17.92
C ARG A 166 -2.43 18.39 18.78
N HIS A 167 -2.03 17.22 18.30
CA HIS A 167 -1.14 16.30 19.01
C HIS A 167 -0.16 15.68 18.02
N HIS A 168 1.13 15.57 18.39
CA HIS A 168 2.23 15.09 17.53
C HIS A 168 2.20 15.65 16.09
N GLY A 169 1.87 16.93 15.91
CA GLY A 169 1.83 17.56 14.58
C GLY A 169 0.63 17.17 13.69
N VAL A 170 -0.28 16.32 14.16
CA VAL A 170 -1.55 16.01 13.49
C VAL A 170 -2.57 17.11 13.78
N ARG A 171 -3.08 17.77 12.74
CA ARG A 171 -4.10 18.83 12.87
C ARG A 171 -5.48 18.23 12.66
N ARG A 172 -6.49 18.81 13.32
CA ARG A 172 -7.90 18.43 13.12
C ARG A 172 -8.32 18.43 11.65
N GLN A 173 -7.87 19.42 10.88
CA GLN A 173 -8.20 19.50 9.46
C GLN A 173 -7.68 18.30 8.66
N ASP A 174 -6.52 17.75 9.03
CA ASP A 174 -5.95 16.59 8.35
C ASP A 174 -6.86 15.37 8.57
N LEU A 175 -7.33 15.18 9.81
CA LEU A 175 -8.30 14.13 10.16
C LEU A 175 -9.64 14.28 9.43
N ILE A 176 -10.13 15.50 9.24
CA ILE A 176 -11.38 15.74 8.49
C ILE A 176 -11.28 15.22 7.06
N PHE A 177 -10.16 15.50 6.37
CA PHE A 177 -9.96 15.03 4.99
C PHE A 177 -9.78 13.51 4.92
N HIS A 178 -9.12 12.89 5.90
CA HIS A 178 -9.01 11.43 5.94
C HIS A 178 -10.33 10.74 6.27
N ALA A 179 -11.24 11.39 7.00
CA ALA A 179 -12.53 10.82 7.39
C ALA A 179 -13.57 10.70 6.27
N VAL A 180 -13.27 11.13 5.04
CA VAL A 180 -14.20 11.03 3.88
C VAL A 180 -14.70 9.61 3.62
N ASP A 181 -13.97 8.60 4.10
CA ASP A 181 -14.31 7.18 3.98
C ASP A 181 -14.69 6.53 5.33
N VAL A 182 -15.05 7.31 6.36
CA VAL A 182 -15.30 6.77 7.71
C VAL A 182 -16.42 5.75 7.76
N LEU A 183 -17.51 5.97 7.01
CA LEU A 183 -18.60 5.00 6.95
C LEU A 183 -18.15 3.67 6.33
N PRO A 184 -17.59 3.64 5.10
CA PRO A 184 -17.07 2.40 4.53
C PRO A 184 -15.99 1.75 5.41
N PHE A 185 -15.12 2.54 6.05
CA PHE A 185 -14.07 2.03 6.94
C PHE A 185 -14.61 1.40 8.23
N VAL A 186 -15.66 1.98 8.82
CA VAL A 186 -16.36 1.39 9.97
C VAL A 186 -17.07 0.09 9.57
N CYS A 187 -17.71 0.04 8.40
CA CYS A 187 -18.31 -1.19 7.87
C CYS A 187 -17.27 -2.30 7.67
N TYR A 188 -16.10 -1.96 7.11
CA TYR A 188 -14.94 -2.87 7.03
C TYR A 188 -14.52 -3.39 8.40
N SER A 189 -14.43 -2.50 9.39
CA SER A 189 -14.05 -2.87 10.76
C SER A 189 -15.05 -3.83 11.41
N LEU A 190 -16.35 -3.62 11.20
CA LEU A 190 -17.39 -4.52 11.70
C LEU A 190 -17.34 -5.88 11.00
N PHE A 191 -17.06 -5.89 9.70
CA PHE A 191 -16.87 -7.13 8.95
C PHE A 191 -15.69 -7.96 9.49
N LEU A 192 -14.56 -7.30 9.82
CA LEU A 192 -13.41 -7.95 10.47
C LEU A 192 -13.77 -8.56 11.84
N ILE A 193 -14.58 -7.87 12.65
CA ILE A 193 -15.05 -8.42 13.92
C ILE A 193 -15.80 -9.73 13.69
N LYS A 194 -16.71 -9.78 12.71
CA LYS A 194 -17.46 -11.00 12.39
C LYS A 194 -16.57 -12.12 11.84
N LEU A 195 -15.56 -11.78 11.04
CA LEU A 195 -14.54 -12.73 10.58
C LEU A 195 -13.80 -13.35 11.78
N SER A 196 -13.34 -12.51 12.72
CA SER A 196 -12.67 -12.99 13.92
C SER A 196 -13.58 -13.85 14.80
N GLU A 197 -14.85 -13.47 14.99
CA GLU A 197 -15.82 -14.24 15.78
C GLU A 197 -16.15 -15.59 15.13
N ALA A 198 -16.08 -15.66 13.79
CA ALA A 198 -16.23 -16.90 13.03
C ALA A 198 -14.94 -17.72 12.92
N GLY A 199 -13.84 -17.30 13.57
CA GLY A 199 -12.55 -17.99 13.52
C GLY A 199 -11.91 -18.00 12.12
N ARG A 200 -12.17 -16.96 11.31
CA ARG A 200 -11.54 -16.79 10.00
C ARG A 200 -10.20 -16.09 10.13
N GLN A 201 -9.29 -16.40 9.22
CA GLN A 201 -8.00 -15.75 9.05
C GLN A 201 -8.10 -14.69 7.95
N VAL A 202 -7.26 -13.66 8.04
CA VAL A 202 -7.24 -12.56 7.06
C VAL A 202 -5.84 -12.32 6.55
N VAL A 203 -5.72 -12.06 5.24
CA VAL A 203 -4.47 -11.60 4.63
C VAL A 203 -4.71 -10.32 3.81
N THR A 204 -3.83 -9.34 3.95
CA THR A 204 -3.96 -7.97 3.39
C THR A 204 -2.61 -7.49 2.84
N ASP A 205 -2.62 -6.58 1.86
CA ASP A 205 -1.45 -5.96 1.23
C ASP A 205 -1.34 -4.45 1.51
N CYS A 206 -2.03 -3.94 2.55
CA CYS A 206 -2.14 -2.49 2.76
C CYS A 206 -0.90 -1.83 3.39
N ASN A 207 0.22 -2.55 3.61
CA ASN A 207 1.47 -2.12 4.27
C ASN A 207 1.43 -0.76 4.97
N LEU A 208 1.24 -0.73 6.29
CA LEU A 208 1.26 0.46 7.15
C LEU A 208 0.14 1.49 6.93
N GLN A 209 -0.90 1.16 6.16
CA GLN A 209 -2.08 2.01 6.04
C GLN A 209 -3.11 1.75 7.15
N ARG A 210 -4.09 2.65 7.27
CA ARG A 210 -5.18 2.56 8.26
C ARG A 210 -5.91 1.21 8.25
N TRP A 211 -6.02 0.55 7.09
CA TRP A 211 -6.71 -0.73 6.92
C TRP A 211 -6.01 -1.87 7.67
N ASP A 212 -4.68 -1.95 7.59
CA ASP A 212 -3.89 -2.95 8.31
C ASP A 212 -3.82 -2.64 9.79
N TYR A 213 -3.76 -1.35 10.15
CA TYR A 213 -3.83 -0.96 11.55
C TYR A 213 -5.10 -1.51 12.21
N VAL A 214 -6.26 -1.34 11.58
CA VAL A 214 -7.51 -1.89 12.11
C VAL A 214 -7.55 -3.41 12.04
N ALA A 215 -7.10 -4.02 10.93
CA ALA A 215 -7.09 -5.48 10.77
C ALA A 215 -6.28 -6.16 11.87
N THR A 216 -5.04 -5.74 12.09
CA THR A 216 -4.14 -6.30 13.11
C THR A 216 -4.64 -6.12 14.55
N HIS A 217 -5.51 -5.15 14.80
CA HIS A 217 -6.13 -4.98 16.13
C HIS A 217 -7.44 -5.74 16.31
N LEU A 218 -8.15 -6.09 15.23
CA LEU A 218 -9.45 -6.75 15.28
C LEU A 218 -9.38 -8.25 15.00
N MET A 219 -8.33 -8.72 14.34
CA MET A 219 -8.12 -10.11 13.97
C MET A 219 -7.02 -10.72 14.83
N ALA A 220 -7.21 -11.96 15.29
CA ALA A 220 -6.15 -12.74 15.96
C ALA A 220 -5.09 -13.22 14.96
N ASP A 221 -5.55 -13.65 13.79
CA ASP A 221 -4.76 -14.29 12.74
C ASP A 221 -4.80 -13.41 11.49
N CYS A 222 -4.08 -12.28 11.56
CA CYS A 222 -3.91 -11.35 10.45
C CYS A 222 -2.51 -11.54 9.84
N SER A 223 -2.43 -11.79 8.54
CA SER A 223 -1.17 -11.82 7.78
C SER A 223 -1.06 -10.58 6.88
N ILE A 224 0.16 -10.13 6.62
CA ILE A 224 0.44 -8.94 5.80
C ILE A 224 1.36 -9.33 4.64
N ILE A 225 1.03 -8.89 3.43
CA ILE A 225 1.82 -9.05 2.22
C ILE A 225 2.55 -7.75 1.92
N GLN A 226 3.87 -7.82 1.80
CA GLN A 226 4.66 -6.68 1.38
C GLN A 226 4.27 -6.23 -0.04
N HIS A 227 3.66 -5.05 -0.15
CA HIS A 227 3.29 -4.43 -1.43
C HIS A 227 4.26 -3.32 -1.88
N ALA A 228 4.88 -2.61 -0.94
CA ALA A 228 5.75 -1.47 -1.27
C ALA A 228 7.00 -1.44 -0.38
N TYR A 229 8.00 -0.69 -0.84
CA TYR A 229 9.15 -0.34 -0.02
C TYR A 229 8.69 0.47 1.19
N ILE A 230 9.24 0.15 2.37
CA ILE A 230 8.94 0.84 3.61
C ILE A 230 10.18 1.57 4.05
N HIS A 231 10.01 2.85 4.35
CA HIS A 231 11.10 3.62 4.92
C HIS A 231 11.23 3.32 6.43
N PRO A 232 12.45 3.08 6.94
CA PRO A 232 12.67 2.62 8.32
C PRO A 232 12.53 3.71 9.40
N ASP A 233 12.30 4.96 8.99
CA ASP A 233 12.21 6.19 9.78
C ASP A 233 10.78 6.78 9.82
N LEU A 234 9.77 5.99 9.45
CA LEU A 234 8.38 6.40 9.70
C LEU A 234 8.10 6.40 11.22
N ASP A 235 7.40 7.42 11.70
CA ASP A 235 7.05 7.63 13.10
C ASP A 235 5.53 7.64 13.25
N PHE A 236 4.97 6.59 13.85
CA PHE A 236 3.52 6.43 14.05
C PHE A 236 3.16 6.76 15.50
N SER A 237 2.08 7.52 15.68
CA SER A 237 1.58 7.84 17.04
C SER A 237 0.99 6.63 17.76
N HIS A 238 0.57 5.61 17.01
CA HIS A 238 -0.01 4.41 17.56
C HIS A 238 0.66 3.17 16.95
N THR A 239 1.06 2.23 17.81
CA THR A 239 1.66 0.96 17.40
C THR A 239 0.66 0.09 16.65
N PHE A 240 1.09 -0.62 15.61
CA PHE A 240 0.24 -1.62 14.95
C PHE A 240 0.01 -2.84 15.85
N GLY A 241 -1.02 -3.63 15.54
CA GLY A 241 -1.31 -4.86 16.25
C GLY A 241 -0.38 -6.01 15.85
N PRO A 242 -0.49 -7.16 16.53
CA PRO A 242 0.26 -8.36 16.18
C PRO A 242 -0.16 -8.92 14.81
N VAL A 243 0.79 -9.57 14.15
CA VAL A 243 0.66 -10.20 12.84
C VAL A 243 1.00 -11.69 12.96
N ASP A 244 0.21 -12.55 12.34
CA ASP A 244 0.50 -13.99 12.33
C ASP A 244 1.68 -14.31 11.41
N CYS A 245 1.60 -13.84 10.15
CA CYS A 245 2.65 -14.05 9.16
C CYS A 245 2.90 -12.76 8.38
N LEU A 246 4.17 -12.40 8.24
CA LEU A 246 4.63 -11.35 7.35
C LEU A 246 5.21 -11.99 6.07
N PHE A 247 4.58 -11.74 4.92
CA PHE A 247 5.09 -12.17 3.62
C PHE A 247 5.96 -11.07 3.01
N VAL A 248 7.23 -11.36 2.74
CA VAL A 248 8.22 -10.39 2.17
C VAL A 248 8.94 -10.99 0.97
N PHE A 249 9.47 -10.14 0.08
CA PHE A 249 10.28 -10.64 -1.05
C PHE A 249 11.72 -10.98 -0.65
N ASP A 250 12.21 -10.41 0.45
CA ASP A 250 13.56 -10.62 0.94
C ASP A 250 13.62 -10.51 2.46
N GLN A 251 14.53 -11.26 3.08
CA GLN A 251 14.72 -11.28 4.53
C GLN A 251 15.14 -9.92 5.09
N GLU A 252 15.79 -9.06 4.30
CA GLU A 252 16.20 -7.73 4.76
C GLU A 252 15.00 -6.87 5.23
N PHE A 253 13.82 -7.10 4.66
CA PHE A 253 12.60 -6.39 5.04
C PHE A 253 12.09 -6.79 6.42
N GLU A 254 12.43 -7.96 6.93
CA GLU A 254 12.05 -8.38 8.28
C GLU A 254 12.52 -7.36 9.32
N THR A 255 13.76 -6.88 9.18
CA THR A 255 14.35 -5.88 10.08
C THR A 255 13.67 -4.51 9.96
N VAL A 256 13.13 -4.19 8.78
CA VAL A 256 12.40 -2.93 8.57
C VAL A 256 11.00 -3.02 9.18
N PHE A 257 10.27 -4.11 8.92
CA PHE A 257 8.91 -4.30 9.41
C PHE A 257 8.83 -4.56 10.91
N SER A 258 9.86 -5.14 11.53
CA SER A 258 9.91 -5.39 12.98
C SER A 258 9.90 -4.10 13.82
N ARG A 259 10.19 -2.94 13.20
CA ARG A 259 10.01 -1.62 13.80
C ARG A 259 8.54 -1.21 13.96
N TYR A 260 7.66 -1.78 13.14
CA TYR A 260 6.26 -1.37 13.04
C TYR A 260 5.29 -2.43 13.54
N TYR A 261 5.62 -3.71 13.32
CA TYR A 261 4.79 -4.85 13.64
C TYR A 261 5.54 -5.85 14.51
N GLN A 262 4.78 -6.53 15.37
CA GLN A 262 5.22 -7.78 15.98
C GLN A 262 4.60 -8.93 15.17
N PHE A 263 5.42 -9.78 14.57
CA PHE A 263 4.96 -10.93 13.80
C PHE A 263 5.45 -12.25 14.40
N LYS A 264 4.63 -13.32 14.30
CA LYS A 264 5.01 -14.64 14.81
C LYS A 264 5.99 -15.38 13.88
N ARG A 265 5.84 -15.18 12.56
CA ARG A 265 6.70 -15.77 11.53
C ARG A 265 6.78 -14.88 10.29
N THR A 266 7.77 -15.17 9.46
CA THR A 266 8.03 -14.51 8.18
C THR A 266 8.13 -15.57 7.09
N ASP A 267 7.52 -15.32 5.94
CA ASP A 267 7.58 -16.20 4.76
C ASP A 267 8.01 -15.40 3.52
N ILE A 268 8.80 -16.04 2.64
CA ILE A 268 9.27 -15.41 1.41
C ILE A 268 8.22 -15.55 0.30
N ILE A 269 7.80 -14.43 -0.27
CA ILE A 269 6.97 -14.37 -1.47
C ILE A 269 7.80 -14.87 -2.64
N ARG A 270 7.31 -15.92 -3.32
CA ARG A 270 7.92 -16.43 -4.54
C ARG A 270 7.13 -15.91 -5.74
N PRO A 271 7.67 -14.97 -6.53
CA PRO A 271 7.00 -14.48 -7.72
C PRO A 271 6.71 -15.62 -8.70
N LYS A 272 5.59 -15.51 -9.42
CA LYS A 272 5.23 -16.42 -10.53
C LYS A 272 5.46 -15.71 -11.86
N LEU A 273 6.66 -15.17 -12.05
CA LEU A 273 7.05 -14.52 -13.30
C LEU A 273 7.51 -15.58 -14.30
N THR A 274 6.98 -15.53 -15.53
CA THR A 274 7.53 -16.30 -16.64
C THR A 274 8.71 -15.52 -17.21
N LEU A 275 9.92 -16.04 -17.01
CA LEU A 275 11.13 -15.43 -17.54
C LEU A 275 11.30 -15.83 -19.01
N ALA A 276 11.53 -14.84 -19.87
CA ALA A 276 11.68 -15.02 -21.30
C ALA A 276 13.16 -15.13 -21.68
N ASP A 277 13.53 -16.20 -22.38
CA ASP A 277 14.86 -16.31 -22.96
C ASP A 277 15.10 -15.17 -23.97
N MET A 278 16.30 -14.59 -23.91
CA MET A 278 16.72 -13.49 -24.77
C MET A 278 17.46 -13.95 -26.03
N GLY A 279 17.72 -15.27 -26.17
CA GLY A 279 18.31 -15.85 -27.37
C GLY A 279 19.76 -15.41 -27.60
N SER A 280 20.50 -15.14 -26.53
CA SER A 280 21.90 -14.71 -26.59
C SER A 280 22.82 -15.77 -25.99
N ASP A 281 23.94 -16.04 -26.67
CA ASP A 281 25.01 -16.90 -26.15
C ASP A 281 25.86 -16.19 -25.06
N LYS A 282 25.69 -14.87 -24.90
CA LYS A 282 26.38 -14.08 -23.88
C LYS A 282 25.63 -14.12 -22.55
N GLN A 283 26.33 -13.77 -21.47
CA GLN A 283 25.65 -13.49 -20.21
C GLN A 283 24.72 -12.29 -20.38
N VAL A 284 23.48 -12.45 -19.94
CA VAL A 284 22.43 -11.42 -20.05
C VAL A 284 22.43 -10.54 -18.80
N LEU A 285 22.61 -9.23 -19.01
CA LEU A 285 22.39 -8.19 -18.00
C LEU A 285 21.06 -7.52 -18.28
N PHE A 286 20.12 -7.64 -17.35
CA PHE A 286 18.82 -7.00 -17.44
C PHE A 286 18.74 -5.76 -16.54
N LEU A 287 18.66 -4.57 -17.12
CA LEU A 287 18.46 -3.30 -16.41
C LEU A 287 16.98 -2.89 -16.42
N ALA A 288 16.37 -2.80 -15.23
CA ALA A 288 15.04 -2.23 -15.04
C ALA A 288 15.15 -0.75 -14.64
N SER A 289 14.86 0.14 -15.58
CA SER A 289 15.10 1.59 -15.43
C SER A 289 14.12 2.25 -14.46
N SER A 290 14.63 3.17 -13.65
CA SER A 290 13.90 3.92 -12.63
C SER A 290 14.20 5.42 -12.72
N ALA A 291 13.23 6.23 -13.13
CA ALA A 291 13.33 7.69 -13.09
C ALA A 291 13.27 8.20 -11.63
N PRO A 292 14.01 9.25 -11.26
CA PRO A 292 14.85 10.12 -12.10
C PRO A 292 16.33 9.69 -12.23
N PHE A 293 16.67 8.42 -11.95
CA PHE A 293 18.07 7.98 -11.80
C PHE A 293 18.75 7.54 -13.12
N LEU A 294 18.28 8.03 -14.27
CA LEU A 294 18.76 7.57 -15.59
C LEU A 294 20.25 7.81 -15.79
N ASN A 295 20.78 8.95 -15.33
CA ASN A 295 22.20 9.25 -15.49
C ASN A 295 23.07 8.21 -14.78
N THR A 296 22.68 7.78 -13.57
CA THR A 296 23.36 6.71 -12.84
C THR A 296 23.30 5.38 -13.59
N GLU A 297 22.16 5.07 -14.22
CA GLU A 297 21.98 3.87 -15.04
C GLU A 297 22.84 3.90 -16.31
N ILE A 298 22.90 5.05 -17.00
CA ILE A 298 23.73 5.29 -18.19
C ILE A 298 25.21 5.12 -17.84
N ASP A 299 25.70 5.82 -16.81
CA ASP A 299 27.10 5.76 -16.37
C ASP A 299 27.51 4.34 -15.95
N PHE A 300 26.57 3.57 -15.40
CA PHE A 300 26.80 2.16 -15.10
C PHE A 300 26.95 1.33 -16.38
N LEU A 301 26.01 1.43 -17.32
CA LEU A 301 26.06 0.65 -18.57
C LEU A 301 27.28 0.99 -19.44
N GLU A 302 27.69 2.26 -19.50
CA GLU A 302 28.89 2.66 -20.22
C GLU A 302 30.15 1.98 -19.66
N ARG A 303 30.28 1.93 -18.33
CA ARG A 303 31.38 1.21 -17.67
C ARG A 303 31.30 -0.30 -17.89
N VAL A 304 30.10 -0.88 -17.90
CA VAL A 304 29.91 -2.30 -18.22
C VAL A 304 30.36 -2.61 -19.64
N LYS A 305 29.88 -1.87 -20.64
CA LYS A 305 30.25 -2.09 -22.06
C LYS A 305 31.75 -1.95 -22.32
N GLN A 306 32.43 -1.10 -21.56
CA GLN A 306 33.88 -0.92 -21.68
C GLN A 306 34.70 -2.08 -21.09
N LYS A 307 34.16 -2.79 -20.09
CA LYS A 307 34.93 -3.77 -19.31
C LYS A 307 34.50 -5.22 -19.51
N PHE A 308 33.25 -5.45 -19.86
CA PHE A 308 32.61 -6.76 -19.83
C PHE A 308 31.79 -7.00 -21.09
N ASP A 309 31.68 -8.26 -21.49
CA ASP A 309 30.90 -8.67 -22.66
C ASP A 309 29.55 -9.26 -22.23
N PHE A 310 28.61 -8.38 -21.89
CA PHE A 310 27.21 -8.75 -21.59
C PHE A 310 26.30 -8.46 -22.78
N PHE A 311 25.24 -9.25 -22.93
CA PHE A 311 24.06 -8.86 -23.70
C PHE A 311 23.14 -8.02 -22.80
N ILE A 312 23.01 -6.73 -23.12
CA ILE A 312 22.33 -5.76 -22.28
C ILE A 312 20.88 -5.60 -22.72
N VAL A 313 19.96 -5.95 -21.83
CA VAL A 313 18.53 -5.73 -22.00
C VAL A 313 18.09 -4.59 -21.10
N VAL A 314 17.44 -3.58 -21.66
CA VAL A 314 16.86 -2.48 -20.88
C VAL A 314 15.34 -2.58 -20.90
N LYS A 315 14.70 -2.41 -19.76
CA LYS A 315 13.23 -2.26 -19.66
C LYS A 315 12.90 -0.92 -19.02
N LEU A 316 12.09 -0.13 -19.73
CA LEU A 316 11.58 1.14 -19.26
C LEU A 316 10.33 0.94 -18.40
N HIS A 317 10.16 1.76 -17.36
CA HIS A 317 8.99 1.70 -16.51
C HIS A 317 7.79 2.37 -17.21
N PRO A 318 6.62 1.69 -17.32
CA PRO A 318 5.52 2.14 -18.18
C PRO A 318 4.84 3.43 -17.73
N ARG A 319 5.08 3.88 -16.49
CA ARG A 319 4.48 5.09 -15.92
C ARG A 319 5.45 6.25 -15.79
N HIS A 320 6.74 6.06 -16.08
CA HIS A 320 7.70 7.15 -16.00
C HIS A 320 7.59 8.03 -17.23
N VAL A 321 7.63 9.35 -16.99
CA VAL A 321 7.89 10.32 -18.04
C VAL A 321 9.40 10.50 -18.08
N TYR A 322 9.99 10.01 -19.15
CA TYR A 322 11.42 10.08 -19.37
C TYR A 322 11.78 11.37 -20.11
N ASP A 323 12.95 11.92 -19.80
CA ASP A 323 13.54 13.02 -20.58
C ASP A 323 14.37 12.47 -21.76
N GLU A 324 15.05 13.37 -22.47
CA GLU A 324 15.86 13.02 -23.64
C GLU A 324 16.99 12.01 -23.35
N SER A 325 17.40 11.88 -22.08
CA SER A 325 18.46 10.93 -21.68
C SER A 325 18.07 9.46 -21.91
N VAL A 326 16.77 9.16 -22.01
CA VAL A 326 16.30 7.79 -22.32
C VAL A 326 16.80 7.29 -23.66
N THR A 327 16.97 8.18 -24.64
CA THR A 327 17.52 7.83 -25.96
C THR A 327 18.96 7.31 -25.83
N ARG A 328 19.75 7.93 -24.95
CA ARG A 328 21.11 7.48 -24.63
C ARG A 328 21.11 6.16 -23.85
N LEU A 329 20.19 5.99 -22.90
CA LEU A 329 20.06 4.72 -22.17
C LEU A 329 19.72 3.56 -23.13
N VAL A 330 18.76 3.78 -24.02
CA VAL A 330 18.31 2.79 -25.00
C VAL A 330 19.41 2.46 -26.02
N SER A 331 20.20 3.44 -26.46
CA SER A 331 21.31 3.19 -27.41
C SER A 331 22.45 2.37 -26.82
N LEU A 332 22.54 2.26 -25.49
CA LEU A 332 23.49 1.37 -24.81
C LEU A 332 23.00 -0.08 -24.75
N ALA A 333 21.71 -0.34 -24.93
CA ALA A 333 21.13 -1.67 -24.88
C ALA A 333 21.28 -2.42 -26.21
N ASP A 334 21.44 -3.74 -26.13
CA ASP A 334 21.31 -4.63 -27.29
C ASP A 334 19.84 -4.95 -27.59
N CYS A 335 18.99 -4.89 -26.56
CA CYS A 335 17.55 -5.09 -26.67
C CYS A 335 16.78 -4.20 -25.69
N VAL A 336 15.62 -3.68 -26.10
CA VAL A 336 14.66 -3.04 -25.20
C VAL A 336 13.47 -3.97 -24.99
N ALA A 337 13.30 -4.45 -23.76
CA ALA A 337 12.21 -5.36 -23.42
C ALA A 337 10.87 -4.63 -23.33
N GLU A 338 9.83 -5.26 -23.86
CA GLU A 338 8.46 -4.76 -23.75
C GLU A 338 7.96 -4.75 -22.29
N PRO A 339 6.97 -3.90 -21.95
CA PRO A 339 6.43 -3.81 -20.59
C PRO A 339 5.94 -5.14 -20.00
N ALA A 340 5.42 -6.05 -20.82
CA ALA A 340 4.92 -7.36 -20.36
C ALA A 340 6.01 -8.44 -20.24
N VAL A 341 7.18 -8.24 -20.87
CA VAL A 341 8.26 -9.23 -20.95
C VAL A 341 9.16 -9.11 -19.72
N PHE A 342 9.45 -10.24 -19.08
CA PHE A 342 10.42 -10.33 -17.98
C PHE A 342 11.62 -11.13 -18.47
N PRO A 343 12.76 -10.48 -18.79
CA PRO A 343 13.93 -11.17 -19.34
C PRO A 343 14.50 -12.22 -18.37
N ASP A 344 14.79 -13.42 -18.85
CA ASP A 344 15.68 -14.32 -18.13
C ASP A 344 17.11 -13.76 -18.18
N CYS A 345 17.74 -13.62 -17.03
CA CYS A 345 19.01 -12.93 -16.92
C CYS A 345 19.99 -13.60 -15.96
N HIS A 346 21.26 -13.33 -16.16
CA HIS A 346 22.35 -13.73 -15.26
C HIS A 346 22.53 -12.69 -14.14
N LEU A 347 22.32 -11.41 -14.47
CA LEU A 347 22.36 -10.29 -13.54
C LEU A 347 21.21 -9.33 -13.83
N GLN A 348 20.38 -9.09 -12.82
CA GLN A 348 19.39 -8.02 -12.85
C GLN A 348 19.98 -6.76 -12.19
N VAL A 349 19.75 -5.61 -12.79
CA VAL A 349 20.23 -4.31 -12.31
C VAL A 349 19.07 -3.33 -12.21
N SER A 350 19.00 -2.57 -11.14
CA SER A 350 18.11 -1.40 -11.03
C SER A 350 18.65 -0.42 -10.00
N TYR A 351 18.20 0.83 -10.02
CA TYR A 351 18.60 1.76 -8.95
C TYR A 351 18.05 1.32 -7.58
N ASP A 352 16.73 1.15 -7.48
CA ASP A 352 16.02 0.63 -6.31
C ASP A 352 14.62 0.12 -6.69
N SER A 353 14.52 -0.63 -7.79
CA SER A 353 13.22 -1.07 -8.29
C SER A 353 12.71 -2.26 -7.48
N PHE A 354 11.40 -2.27 -7.18
CA PHE A 354 10.77 -3.41 -6.53
C PHE A 354 10.90 -4.70 -7.35
N LEU A 355 11.01 -4.58 -8.68
CA LEU A 355 11.27 -5.69 -9.60
C LEU A 355 12.59 -6.40 -9.27
N GLY A 356 13.60 -5.68 -8.76
CA GLY A 356 14.85 -6.28 -8.32
C GLY A 356 14.63 -7.30 -7.22
N TYR A 357 13.77 -7.02 -6.23
CA TYR A 357 13.44 -7.98 -5.18
C TYR A 357 12.62 -9.16 -5.70
N GLU A 358 11.77 -8.97 -6.70
CA GLU A 358 11.09 -10.09 -7.37
C GLU A 358 12.13 -11.03 -8.03
N TYR A 359 13.14 -10.49 -8.72
CA TYR A 359 14.20 -11.31 -9.31
C TYR A 359 15.08 -11.99 -8.25
N LYS A 360 15.38 -11.29 -7.14
CA LYS A 360 16.13 -11.86 -6.01
C LYS A 360 15.38 -13.06 -5.41
N ALA A 361 14.06 -12.94 -5.23
CA ALA A 361 13.20 -14.01 -4.74
C ALA A 361 13.09 -15.22 -5.69
N LEU A 362 13.35 -15.02 -6.99
CA LEU A 362 13.50 -16.08 -7.99
C LEU A 362 14.90 -16.71 -8.02
N GLY A 363 15.81 -16.29 -7.13
CA GLY A 363 17.19 -16.78 -7.04
C GLY A 363 18.14 -16.15 -8.07
N LYS A 364 17.75 -15.06 -8.74
CA LYS A 364 18.63 -14.33 -9.67
C LYS A 364 19.59 -13.43 -8.90
N LYS A 365 20.78 -13.20 -9.48
CA LYS A 365 21.70 -12.17 -8.98
C LYS A 365 21.11 -10.79 -9.26
N VAL A 366 21.12 -9.92 -8.26
CA VAL A 366 20.56 -8.58 -8.33
C VAL A 366 21.59 -7.58 -7.82
N LEU A 367 21.78 -6.50 -8.58
CA LEU A 367 22.62 -5.37 -8.20
C LEU A 367 21.77 -4.11 -8.12
N PHE A 368 21.67 -3.53 -6.93
CA PHE A 368 21.03 -2.24 -6.72
C PHE A 368 22.05 -1.10 -6.85
N LEU A 369 21.86 -0.19 -7.80
CA LEU A 369 22.80 0.90 -8.05
C LEU A 369 22.85 1.93 -6.93
N LYS A 370 21.86 1.97 -6.04
CA LYS A 370 21.91 2.78 -4.82
C LYS A 370 23.02 2.35 -3.85
N ASP A 371 23.51 1.10 -3.95
CA ASP A 371 24.60 0.58 -3.13
C ASP A 371 25.93 0.69 -3.89
N GLU A 372 26.61 1.82 -3.71
CA GLU A 372 27.89 2.10 -4.34
C GLU A 372 28.97 1.06 -4.00
N CYS A 373 28.92 0.44 -2.83
CA CYS A 373 29.88 -0.59 -2.43
C CYS A 373 29.70 -1.86 -3.26
N SER A 374 28.46 -2.29 -3.45
CA SER A 374 28.15 -3.43 -4.31
C SER A 374 28.48 -3.17 -5.77
N VAL A 375 28.20 -1.96 -6.27
CA VAL A 375 28.57 -1.56 -7.64
C VAL A 375 30.09 -1.59 -7.83
N ARG A 376 30.86 -1.06 -6.87
CA ARG A 376 32.33 -1.06 -6.94
C ARG A 376 32.90 -2.48 -6.99
N ARG A 377 32.42 -3.37 -6.12
CA ARG A 377 32.84 -4.78 -6.09
C ARG A 377 32.56 -5.49 -7.41
N PHE A 378 31.36 -5.29 -7.97
CA PHE A 378 31.00 -5.83 -9.29
C PHE A 378 31.93 -5.32 -10.40
N MET A 379 32.27 -4.03 -10.39
CA MET A 379 33.18 -3.43 -11.38
C MET A 379 34.63 -3.90 -11.29
N GLU A 380 35.01 -4.52 -10.16
CA GLU A 380 36.31 -5.17 -9.96
C GLU A 380 36.25 -6.66 -10.33
N ARG A 381 35.14 -7.34 -10.01
CA ARG A 381 34.92 -8.78 -10.23
C ARG A 381 33.41 -9.06 -10.46
N PRO A 382 32.98 -9.24 -11.72
CA PRO A 382 31.56 -9.37 -12.07
C PRO A 382 30.90 -10.69 -11.64
#